data_AF-A0A1H9EXA5-F1
#
_entry.id   AF-A0A1H9EXA5-F1
#
_cell.length_a   1.000
_cell.length_b   1.000
_cell.length_c   1.000
_cell.angle_alpha   90.00
_cell.angle_beta   90.00
_cell.angle_gamma   90.00
#
_symmetry.space_group_name_H-M   'P 1'
#
loop_
_entity.id
_entity.type
_entity.pdbx_description
1 polymer ?
#
loop_
_entity_poly.entity_id
_entity_poly.type
_entity_poly.pdbx_seq_one_letter_code
_entity_poly.pdbx_strand_id
1 'polypeptide(L)'
;MLTSGRDRIVDYIHHPVAAANIIEDFGGNEETIAAAYLHDTIEDTAVTYEYIKDNFNERIADMVHAVTKPPKIKGLSRSQRFVDEVKRLVKVSDIQALAIKLADIIDNTSTVVNGDKAFSAVSLAGKILTVNLVFRDSAEFDSHFLGLLDEAKLVLFASVDKLEGTHKDDHASAIKSLGDALLQDPDIKKPITPAQMEARNSNDIKRCSFCGNSILGFSENKTVYGKKWNFVDCPACGCRGPFGLTAQQGIDSWNSAERNFK
;
A
#
# COMPACT_ATOMS: atom_id res chain seq x y z
N MET A 1 2.78 6.49 40.33
CA MET A 1 3.20 5.08 40.23
C MET A 1 3.76 4.87 38.83
N LEU A 2 5.01 4.41 38.75
CA LEU A 2 5.80 4.25 37.54
C LEU A 2 5.37 3.00 36.78
N THR A 3 4.72 3.12 35.63
CA THR A 3 4.60 2.03 34.65
C THR A 3 5.71 2.17 33.61
N SER A 4 6.79 1.45 33.93
CA SER A 4 7.79 0.81 33.07
C SER A 4 7.95 1.31 31.63
N GLY A 5 9.14 1.87 31.33
CA GLY A 5 9.67 2.02 29.97
C GLY A 5 9.85 0.71 29.18
N ARG A 6 9.39 -0.43 29.71
CA ARG A 6 9.36 -1.72 29.03
C ARG A 6 8.25 -1.79 27.98
N ASP A 7 7.08 -1.19 28.23
CA ASP A 7 5.94 -1.14 27.29
C ASP A 7 6.21 -0.22 26.08
N ARG A 8 7.09 0.77 26.25
CA ARG A 8 7.49 1.67 25.15
C ARG A 8 8.43 1.00 24.15
N ILE A 9 9.35 0.15 24.61
CA ILE A 9 10.32 -0.54 23.73
C ILE A 9 9.64 -1.58 22.83
N VAL A 10 8.57 -2.22 23.32
CA VAL A 10 7.79 -3.21 22.55
C VAL A 10 7.24 -2.55 21.29
N ASP A 11 6.73 -1.32 21.39
CA ASP A 11 6.13 -0.59 20.27
C ASP A 11 7.15 -0.16 19.19
N TYR A 12 8.40 0.17 19.58
CA TYR A 12 9.40 0.69 18.62
C TYR A 12 10.08 -0.36 17.73
N ILE A 13 10.21 -1.61 18.20
CA ILE A 13 10.88 -2.66 17.41
C ILE A 13 9.92 -3.47 16.54
N HIS A 14 8.63 -3.51 16.88
CA HIS A 14 7.64 -4.28 16.12
C HIS A 14 7.49 -3.81 14.67
N HIS A 15 7.43 -2.50 14.46
CA HIS A 15 7.27 -1.95 13.11
C HIS A 15 8.46 -2.27 12.18
N PRO A 16 9.73 -1.99 12.57
CA PRO A 16 10.88 -2.37 11.75
C PRO A 16 10.99 -3.89 11.51
N VAL A 17 10.64 -4.72 12.51
CA VAL A 17 10.62 -6.19 12.34
C VAL A 17 9.54 -6.61 11.35
N ALA A 18 8.33 -6.05 11.44
CA ALA A 18 7.25 -6.37 10.51
C ALA A 18 7.60 -5.94 9.08
N ALA A 19 8.17 -4.75 8.90
CA ALA A 19 8.64 -4.29 7.61
C ALA A 19 9.73 -5.20 7.03
N ALA A 20 10.70 -5.63 7.84
CA ALA A 20 11.75 -6.56 7.42
C ALA A 20 11.21 -7.93 7.02
N ASN A 21 10.25 -8.47 7.78
CA ASN A 21 9.60 -9.74 7.44
C ASN A 21 8.81 -9.65 6.12
N ILE A 22 8.10 -8.54 5.90
CA ILE A 22 7.41 -8.32 4.61
C ILE A 22 8.44 -8.31 3.47
N ILE A 23 9.57 -7.62 3.62
CA ILE A 23 10.62 -7.63 2.59
C ILE A 23 11.17 -9.04 2.34
N GLU A 24 11.38 -9.82 3.40
CA GLU A 24 11.83 -11.21 3.29
C GLU A 24 10.81 -12.10 2.55
N ASP A 25 9.51 -11.99 2.89
CA ASP A 25 8.42 -12.75 2.26
C ASP A 25 8.30 -12.46 0.76
N PHE A 26 8.66 -11.24 0.34
CA PHE A 26 8.71 -10.83 -1.05
C PHE A 26 10.12 -10.86 -1.65
N GLY A 27 11.00 -11.73 -1.14
CA GLY A 27 12.27 -12.09 -1.81
C GLY A 27 13.37 -11.01 -1.77
N GLY A 28 13.32 -10.10 -0.81
CA GLY A 28 14.37 -9.11 -0.57
C GLY A 28 15.71 -9.75 -0.22
N ASN A 29 16.81 -9.13 -0.67
CA ASN A 29 18.16 -9.57 -0.31
C ASN A 29 18.55 -9.09 1.11
N GLU A 30 19.67 -9.61 1.63
CA GLU A 30 20.16 -9.28 2.98
C GLU A 30 20.30 -7.77 3.23
N GLU A 31 20.78 -7.00 2.25
CA GLU A 31 20.93 -5.54 2.38
C GLU A 31 19.57 -4.83 2.46
N THR A 32 18.58 -5.25 1.68
CA THR A 32 17.23 -4.66 1.70
C THR A 32 16.53 -4.97 3.01
N ILE A 33 16.66 -6.21 3.51
CA ILE A 33 16.13 -6.64 4.81
C ILE A 33 16.79 -5.82 5.93
N ALA A 34 18.12 -5.67 5.90
CA ALA A 34 18.84 -4.86 6.87
C ALA A 34 18.39 -3.39 6.85
N ALA A 35 18.20 -2.80 5.66
CA ALA A 35 17.68 -1.44 5.55
C ALA A 35 16.23 -1.32 6.03
N ALA A 36 15.39 -2.34 5.86
CA ALA A 36 14.03 -2.36 6.41
C ALA A 36 14.01 -2.33 7.95
N TYR A 37 14.94 -3.04 8.61
CA TYR A 37 15.13 -2.94 10.06
C TYR A 37 15.55 -1.54 10.53
N LEU A 38 16.20 -0.76 9.66
CA LEU A 38 16.81 0.52 10.00
C LEU A 38 16.02 1.73 9.49
N HIS A 39 14.95 1.52 8.73
CA HIS A 39 14.37 2.57 7.87
C HIS A 39 13.91 3.84 8.62
N ASP A 40 13.41 3.70 9.85
CA ASP A 40 12.99 4.82 10.70
C ASP A 40 14.08 5.32 11.66
N THR A 41 15.26 4.68 11.70
CA THR A 41 16.29 5.01 12.70
C THR A 41 16.84 6.43 12.56
N ILE A 42 16.97 6.94 11.34
CA ILE A 42 17.39 8.33 11.09
C ILE A 42 16.28 9.32 11.49
N GLU A 43 15.00 8.94 11.35
CA GLU A 43 13.86 9.80 11.71
C GLU A 43 13.66 9.90 13.23
N ASP A 44 13.72 8.75 13.91
CA ASP A 44 13.22 8.60 15.28
C ASP A 44 14.31 8.52 16.35
N THR A 45 15.58 8.46 15.94
CA THR A 45 16.72 8.33 16.86
C THR A 45 17.84 9.32 16.54
N ALA A 46 18.94 9.24 17.29
CA ALA A 46 20.15 10.03 17.03
C ALA A 46 21.09 9.40 15.99
N VAL A 47 20.71 8.25 15.40
CA VAL A 47 21.47 7.58 14.34
C VAL A 47 21.55 8.49 13.10
N THR A 48 22.75 8.60 12.53
CA THR A 48 22.98 9.37 11.30
C THR A 48 23.25 8.46 10.11
N TYR A 49 23.18 9.03 8.91
CA TYR A 49 23.57 8.34 7.68
C TYR A 49 25.01 7.78 7.78
N GLU A 50 25.95 8.60 8.25
CA GLU A 50 27.37 8.22 8.42
C GLU A 50 27.51 7.06 9.39
N TYR A 51 26.75 7.05 10.48
CA TYR A 51 26.75 5.95 11.43
C TYR A 51 26.32 4.63 10.77
N ILE A 52 25.25 4.63 9.97
CA ILE A 52 24.79 3.43 9.27
C ILE A 52 25.82 2.98 8.24
N LYS A 53 26.38 3.93 7.47
CA LYS A 53 27.41 3.66 6.46
C LYS A 53 28.65 2.99 7.07
N ASP A 54 29.10 3.46 8.23
CA ASP A 54 30.31 2.95 8.90
C ASP A 54 30.10 1.59 9.60
N ASN A 55 28.88 1.29 10.05
CA ASN A 55 28.58 0.06 10.80
C ASN A 55 27.96 -1.06 9.95
N PHE A 56 27.35 -0.74 8.81
CA PHE A 56 26.74 -1.69 7.89
C PHE A 56 27.44 -1.63 6.53
N ASN A 57 26.98 -0.74 5.64
CA ASN A 57 27.64 -0.35 4.41
C ASN A 57 26.93 0.87 3.78
N GLU A 58 27.52 1.44 2.73
CA GLU A 58 26.97 2.58 1.99
C GLU A 58 25.62 2.27 1.35
N ARG A 59 25.43 1.05 0.80
CA ARG A 59 24.19 0.69 0.12
C ARG A 59 22.98 0.69 1.05
N ILE A 60 23.14 0.17 2.27
CA ILE A 60 22.11 0.18 3.31
C ILE A 60 21.82 1.61 3.75
N ALA A 61 22.86 2.44 3.97
CA ALA A 61 22.68 3.83 4.35
C ALA A 61 21.92 4.63 3.28
N ASP A 62 22.22 4.40 2.00
CA ASP A 62 21.54 5.04 0.87
C ASP A 62 20.06 4.65 0.82
N MET A 63 19.73 3.37 1.00
CA MET A 63 18.33 2.91 1.04
C MET A 63 17.55 3.54 2.21
N VAL A 64 18.12 3.54 3.41
CA VAL A 64 17.50 4.15 4.61
C VAL A 64 17.28 5.65 4.38
N HIS A 65 18.28 6.36 3.88
CA HIS A 65 18.17 7.79 3.59
C HIS A 65 17.13 8.08 2.51
N ALA A 66 17.05 7.24 1.47
CA ALA A 66 16.09 7.36 0.39
C ALA A 66 14.64 7.15 0.85
N VAL A 67 14.37 6.55 2.01
CA VAL A 67 13.01 6.44 2.58
C VAL A 67 12.75 7.35 3.76
N THR A 68 13.79 7.93 4.37
CA THR A 68 13.71 8.87 5.51
C THR A 68 12.93 10.14 5.13
N LYS A 69 11.93 10.50 5.94
CA LYS A 69 11.15 11.73 5.84
C LYS A 69 11.98 12.93 6.35
N PRO A 70 11.89 14.08 5.67
CA PRO A 70 12.53 15.29 6.18
C PRO A 70 11.87 15.73 7.50
N PRO A 71 12.64 16.36 8.42
CA PRO A 71 12.10 16.87 9.66
C PRO A 71 10.96 17.85 9.38
N LYS A 72 9.91 17.79 10.21
CA LYS A 72 8.71 18.62 10.02
C LYS A 72 9.06 20.11 10.08
N ILE A 73 9.00 20.79 8.94
CA ILE A 73 9.15 22.25 8.87
C ILE A 73 7.90 22.91 9.45
N LYS A 74 8.10 23.78 10.46
CA LYS A 74 7.02 24.56 11.08
C LYS A 74 6.41 25.51 10.04
N GLY A 75 5.08 25.56 9.98
CA GLY A 75 4.34 26.48 9.10
C GLY A 75 3.85 25.88 7.78
N LEU A 76 4.31 24.70 7.37
CA LEU A 76 3.74 24.00 6.21
C LEU A 76 2.36 23.44 6.52
N SER A 77 1.46 23.47 5.53
CA SER A 77 0.19 22.77 5.58
C SER A 77 0.40 21.25 5.50
N ARG A 78 -0.64 20.47 5.84
CA ARG A 78 -0.60 19.01 5.66
C ARG A 78 -0.45 18.62 4.19
N SER A 79 -1.12 19.33 3.28
CA SER A 79 -1.02 19.08 1.84
C SER A 79 0.37 19.42 1.28
N GLN A 80 1.00 20.51 1.73
CA GLN A 80 2.36 20.86 1.32
C GLN A 80 3.36 19.78 1.74
N ARG A 81 3.32 19.35 3.01
CA ARG A 81 4.18 18.24 3.48
C ARG A 81 3.98 16.96 2.69
N PHE A 82 2.74 16.68 2.30
CA PHE A 82 2.43 15.52 1.48
C PHE A 82 3.01 15.63 0.07
N VAL A 83 2.86 16.80 -0.58
CA VAL A 83 3.45 17.07 -1.89
C VAL A 83 4.97 16.94 -1.85
N ASP A 84 5.63 17.54 -0.85
CA ASP A 84 7.09 17.45 -0.68
C ASP A 84 7.58 16.01 -0.54
N GLU A 85 6.85 15.19 0.24
CA GLU A 85 7.18 13.77 0.40
C GLU A 85 7.02 12.99 -0.91
N VAL A 86 5.91 13.20 -1.64
CA VAL A 86 5.71 12.55 -2.95
C VAL A 86 6.79 12.98 -3.94
N LYS A 87 7.14 14.28 -4.00
CA LYS A 87 8.21 14.81 -4.86
C LYS A 87 9.57 14.17 -4.59
N ARG A 88 9.85 13.84 -3.34
CA ARG A 88 11.06 13.14 -2.94
C ARG A 88 11.03 11.70 -3.44
N LEU A 89 9.94 10.98 -3.15
CA LEU A 89 9.79 9.56 -3.51
C LEU A 89 9.78 9.32 -5.02
N VAL A 90 9.18 10.20 -5.84
CA VAL A 90 9.20 10.05 -7.32
C VAL A 90 10.59 10.23 -7.94
N LYS A 91 11.57 10.77 -7.19
CA LYS A 91 12.96 10.91 -7.62
C LYS A 91 13.83 9.72 -7.20
N VAL A 92 13.33 8.87 -6.31
CA VAL A 92 14.04 7.67 -5.86
C VAL A 92 14.01 6.65 -6.99
N SER A 93 15.18 6.29 -7.51
CA SER A 93 15.35 5.25 -8.53
C SER A 93 15.71 3.89 -7.95
N ASP A 94 16.11 3.82 -6.68
CA ASP A 94 16.42 2.55 -6.03
C ASP A 94 15.12 1.79 -5.71
N ILE A 95 14.85 0.76 -6.50
CA ILE A 95 13.67 -0.10 -6.37
C ILE A 95 13.64 -0.77 -4.99
N GLN A 96 14.80 -1.13 -4.42
CA GLN A 96 14.86 -1.78 -3.10
C GLN A 96 14.46 -0.80 -1.99
N ALA A 97 14.89 0.46 -2.08
CA ALA A 97 14.41 1.51 -1.17
C ALA A 97 12.90 1.72 -1.29
N LEU A 98 12.37 1.71 -2.51
CA LEU A 98 10.93 1.81 -2.70
C LEU A 98 10.14 0.58 -2.21
N ALA A 99 10.74 -0.61 -2.24
CA ALA A 99 10.16 -1.82 -1.66
C ALA A 99 10.00 -1.64 -0.14
N ILE A 100 11.03 -1.12 0.53
CA ILE A 100 10.98 -0.78 1.96
C ILE A 100 9.83 0.21 2.22
N LYS A 101 9.63 1.19 1.34
CA LYS A 101 8.50 2.13 1.47
C LYS A 101 7.13 1.45 1.35
N LEU A 102 6.99 0.44 0.49
CA LEU A 102 5.76 -0.34 0.38
C LEU A 102 5.51 -1.20 1.63
N ALA A 103 6.56 -1.84 2.17
CA ALA A 103 6.49 -2.60 3.41
C ALA A 103 6.08 -1.72 4.60
N ASP A 104 6.69 -0.53 4.74
CA ASP A 104 6.28 0.52 5.69
C ASP A 104 4.78 0.83 5.52
N ILE A 105 4.32 1.09 4.29
CA ILE A 105 2.92 1.39 4.01
C ILE A 105 1.99 0.24 4.41
N ILE A 106 2.34 -1.01 4.15
CA ILE A 106 1.53 -2.19 4.50
C ILE A 106 1.35 -2.28 6.02
N ASP A 107 2.46 -2.25 6.76
CA ASP A 107 2.43 -2.38 8.22
C ASP A 107 1.73 -1.18 8.87
N ASN A 108 2.10 0.04 8.47
CA ASN A 108 1.49 1.26 8.99
C ASN A 108 0.02 1.40 8.61
N THR A 109 -0.46 0.72 7.57
CA THR A 109 -1.88 0.77 7.23
C THR A 109 -2.67 -0.18 8.11
N SER A 110 -2.11 -1.35 8.42
CA SER A 110 -2.71 -2.34 9.31
C SER A 110 -2.93 -1.80 10.73
N THR A 111 -2.05 -0.89 11.19
CA THR A 111 -2.17 -0.22 12.50
C THR A 111 -3.14 0.97 12.49
N VAL A 112 -3.16 1.77 11.41
CA VAL A 112 -3.99 3.00 11.29
C VAL A 112 -5.50 2.72 11.34
N VAL A 113 -5.96 1.53 10.95
CA VAL A 113 -7.41 1.23 10.95
C VAL A 113 -8.02 1.11 12.35
N ASN A 114 -7.19 0.97 13.38
CA ASN A 114 -7.64 0.84 14.78
C ASN A 114 -7.62 2.19 15.55
N GLY A 115 -7.23 3.28 14.88
CA GLY A 115 -7.07 4.61 15.48
C GLY A 115 -8.24 5.59 15.21
N ASP A 116 -7.95 6.90 15.25
CA ASP A 116 -8.90 7.96 14.93
C ASP A 116 -9.36 7.87 13.45
N LYS A 117 -10.63 7.54 13.24
CA LYS A 117 -11.22 7.31 11.91
C LYS A 117 -11.08 8.50 10.95
N ALA A 118 -11.12 9.74 11.44
CA ALA A 118 -10.95 10.93 10.60
C ALA A 118 -9.48 11.09 10.18
N PHE A 119 -8.54 10.83 11.10
CA PHE A 119 -7.12 10.78 10.76
C PHE A 119 -6.82 9.66 9.75
N SER A 120 -7.41 8.48 9.96
CA SER A 120 -7.25 7.31 9.08
C SER A 120 -7.75 7.59 7.67
N ALA A 121 -8.90 8.25 7.51
CA ALA A 121 -9.43 8.64 6.20
C ALA A 121 -8.44 9.46 5.37
N VAL A 122 -7.85 10.50 5.98
CA VAL A 122 -6.87 11.38 5.31
C VAL A 122 -5.52 10.66 5.10
N SER A 123 -5.09 9.84 6.07
CA SER A 123 -3.85 9.07 5.96
C SER A 123 -3.91 8.05 4.82
N LEU A 124 -5.03 7.33 4.70
CA LEU A 124 -5.28 6.37 3.62
C LEU A 124 -5.27 7.06 2.26
N ALA A 125 -5.88 8.24 2.16
CA ALA A 125 -5.90 9.02 0.92
C ALA A 125 -4.49 9.36 0.42
N GLY A 126 -3.63 9.85 1.33
CA GLY A 126 -2.23 10.17 1.00
C GLY A 126 -1.43 8.93 0.60
N LYS A 127 -1.59 7.81 1.29
CA LYS A 127 -0.90 6.55 0.95
C LYS A 127 -1.34 6.01 -0.41
N ILE A 128 -2.63 6.00 -0.72
CA ILE A 128 -3.16 5.57 -2.02
C ILE A 128 -2.62 6.44 -3.17
N LEU A 129 -2.58 7.76 -2.98
CA LEU A 129 -2.00 8.69 -3.95
C LEU A 129 -0.51 8.45 -4.14
N THR A 130 0.23 8.25 -3.05
CA THR A 130 1.67 7.94 -3.09
C THR A 130 1.93 6.67 -3.89
N VAL A 131 1.23 5.58 -3.56
CA VAL A 131 1.40 4.30 -4.25
C VAL A 131 1.10 4.43 -5.74
N ASN A 132 -0.01 5.09 -6.10
CA ASN A 132 -0.40 5.24 -7.50
C ASN A 132 0.56 6.12 -8.31
N LEU A 133 1.20 7.12 -7.70
CA LEU A 133 2.07 8.07 -8.39
C LEU A 133 3.52 7.59 -8.48
N VAL A 134 4.06 7.08 -7.37
CA VAL A 134 5.45 6.62 -7.29
C VAL A 134 5.64 5.35 -8.12
N PHE A 135 4.67 4.43 -8.10
CA PHE A 135 4.76 3.13 -8.77
C PHE A 135 4.04 3.08 -10.12
N ARG A 136 3.83 4.24 -10.75
CA ARG A 136 3.00 4.35 -11.95
C ARG A 136 3.58 3.68 -13.20
N ASP A 137 4.90 3.55 -13.25
CA ASP A 137 5.70 3.07 -14.38
C ASP A 137 6.34 1.73 -13.97
N SER A 138 5.50 0.72 -13.74
CA SER A 138 5.90 -0.57 -13.16
C SER A 138 6.63 -1.52 -14.11
N ALA A 139 6.97 -1.07 -15.32
CA ALA A 139 7.55 -1.91 -16.38
C ALA A 139 8.97 -2.41 -16.04
N GLU A 140 9.64 -1.78 -15.09
CA GLU A 140 11.01 -2.12 -14.66
C GLU A 140 11.04 -3.02 -13.42
N PHE A 141 9.88 -3.37 -12.86
CA PHE A 141 9.79 -4.15 -11.63
C PHE A 141 9.75 -5.65 -11.90
N ASP A 142 10.46 -6.42 -11.08
CA ASP A 142 10.37 -7.88 -11.12
C ASP A 142 9.06 -8.40 -10.51
N SER A 143 8.82 -9.71 -10.64
CA SER A 143 7.59 -10.34 -10.16
C SER A 143 7.39 -10.23 -8.65
N HIS A 144 8.46 -10.22 -7.87
CA HIS A 144 8.36 -10.14 -6.41
C HIS A 144 7.93 -8.74 -5.97
N PHE A 145 8.54 -7.71 -6.57
CA PHE A 145 8.17 -6.33 -6.33
C PHE A 145 6.72 -6.03 -6.75
N LEU A 146 6.29 -6.55 -7.90
CA LEU A 146 4.90 -6.43 -8.34
C LEU A 146 3.93 -7.08 -7.35
N GLY A 147 4.28 -8.25 -6.80
CA GLY A 147 3.53 -8.88 -5.73
C GLY A 147 3.41 -8.00 -4.48
N LEU A 148 4.51 -7.38 -4.04
CA LEU A 148 4.52 -6.47 -2.89
C LEU A 148 3.67 -5.21 -3.14
N LEU A 149 3.75 -4.64 -4.34
CA LEU A 149 2.93 -3.49 -4.74
C LEU A 149 1.44 -3.84 -4.70
N ASP A 150 1.06 -5.02 -5.14
CA ASP A 150 -0.32 -5.45 -5.14
C ASP A 150 -0.84 -5.78 -3.74
N GLU A 151 0.01 -6.32 -2.86
CA GLU A 151 -0.31 -6.46 -1.43
C GLU A 151 -0.54 -5.09 -0.77
N ALA A 152 0.33 -4.11 -1.03
CA ALA A 152 0.16 -2.76 -0.52
C ALA A 152 -1.15 -2.12 -0.98
N LYS A 153 -1.50 -2.27 -2.27
CA LYS A 153 -2.80 -1.85 -2.79
C LYS A 153 -3.94 -2.53 -2.04
N LEU A 154 -3.93 -3.86 -1.91
CA LEU A 154 -4.98 -4.59 -1.19
C LEU A 154 -5.22 -4.06 0.20
N VAL A 155 -4.17 -3.95 0.99
CA VAL A 155 -4.24 -3.52 2.38
C VAL A 155 -4.84 -2.11 2.48
N LEU A 156 -4.44 -1.20 1.58
CA LEU A 156 -5.00 0.14 1.52
C LEU A 156 -6.49 0.15 1.19
N PHE A 157 -6.93 -0.56 0.15
CA PHE A 157 -8.33 -0.56 -0.26
C PHE A 157 -9.24 -1.31 0.72
N ALA A 158 -8.77 -2.44 1.27
CA ALA A 158 -9.47 -3.14 2.36
C ALA A 158 -9.60 -2.26 3.61
N SER A 159 -8.63 -1.36 3.87
CA SER A 159 -8.71 -0.41 4.98
C SER A 159 -9.69 0.73 4.71
N VAL A 160 -9.79 1.19 3.45
CA VAL A 160 -10.85 2.13 3.04
C VAL A 160 -12.24 1.51 3.17
N ASP A 161 -12.40 0.23 2.87
CA ASP A 161 -13.67 -0.49 3.00
C ASP A 161 -14.21 -0.53 4.44
N LYS A 162 -13.31 -0.51 5.41
CA LYS A 162 -13.62 -0.47 6.85
C LYS A 162 -14.01 0.92 7.35
N LEU A 163 -13.85 1.98 6.55
CA LEU A 163 -14.36 3.31 6.92
C LEU A 163 -15.89 3.30 6.88
N GLU A 164 -16.52 4.02 7.81
CA GLU A 164 -17.98 4.07 7.95
C GLU A 164 -18.47 5.52 8.05
N GLY A 165 -19.73 5.74 7.65
CA GLY A 165 -20.38 7.04 7.76
C GLY A 165 -19.62 8.16 7.05
N THR A 166 -19.51 9.30 7.71
CA THR A 166 -18.89 10.53 7.17
C THR A 166 -17.41 10.37 6.84
N HIS A 167 -16.73 9.34 7.37
CA HIS A 167 -15.30 9.13 7.11
C HIS A 167 -15.01 8.64 5.69
N LYS A 168 -15.99 8.06 4.99
CA LYS A 168 -15.85 7.81 3.54
C LYS A 168 -15.84 9.12 2.75
N ASP A 169 -16.68 10.08 3.14
CA ASP A 169 -16.72 11.40 2.53
C ASP A 169 -15.46 12.20 2.85
N ASP A 170 -14.94 12.08 4.09
CA ASP A 170 -13.66 12.65 4.49
C ASP A 170 -12.51 12.10 3.63
N HIS A 171 -12.50 10.78 3.38
CA HIS A 171 -11.50 10.14 2.53
C HIS A 171 -11.58 10.65 1.08
N ALA A 172 -12.77 10.71 0.49
CA ALA A 172 -12.96 11.22 -0.86
C ALA A 172 -12.55 12.70 -0.97
N SER A 173 -12.89 13.51 0.03
CA SER A 173 -12.50 14.92 0.12
C SER A 173 -11.00 15.08 0.25
N ALA A 174 -10.34 14.21 1.03
CA ALA A 174 -8.89 14.18 1.18
C ALA A 174 -8.18 13.78 -0.13
N ILE A 175 -8.67 12.76 -0.84
CA ILE A 175 -8.15 12.37 -2.17
C ILE A 175 -8.18 13.59 -3.10
N LYS A 176 -9.32 14.29 -3.16
CA LYS A 176 -9.46 15.49 -4.00
C LYS A 176 -8.48 16.58 -3.59
N SER A 177 -8.46 16.96 -2.31
CA SER A 177 -7.62 18.07 -1.83
C SER A 177 -6.13 17.79 -2.00
N LEU A 178 -5.68 16.57 -1.70
CA LEU A 178 -4.28 16.18 -1.88
C LEU A 178 -3.92 16.04 -3.36
N GLY A 179 -4.82 15.48 -4.17
CA GLY A 179 -4.65 15.40 -5.63
C GLY A 179 -4.53 16.78 -6.29
N ASP A 180 -5.39 17.73 -5.90
CA ASP A 180 -5.35 19.11 -6.39
C ASP A 180 -4.01 19.78 -6.02
N ALA A 181 -3.49 19.53 -4.82
CA ALA A 181 -2.19 20.05 -4.40
C ALA A 181 -1.03 19.47 -5.23
N LEU A 182 -1.08 18.17 -5.55
CA LEU A 182 -0.08 17.52 -6.41
C LEU A 182 -0.12 18.06 -7.85
N LEU A 183 -1.32 18.35 -8.37
CA LEU A 183 -1.51 18.91 -9.72
C LEU A 183 -0.94 20.32 -9.90
N GLN A 184 -0.77 21.06 -8.80
CA GLN A 184 -0.19 22.39 -8.82
C GLN A 184 1.34 22.38 -8.84
N ASP A 185 1.98 21.23 -8.55
CA ASP A 185 3.43 21.14 -8.50
C ASP A 185 4.04 20.75 -9.87
N PRO A 186 4.92 21.57 -10.45
CA PRO A 186 5.46 21.33 -11.79
C PRO A 186 6.47 20.17 -11.85
N ASP A 187 7.08 19.79 -10.72
CA ASP A 187 8.07 18.70 -10.69
C ASP A 187 7.40 17.31 -10.66
N ILE A 188 6.11 17.26 -10.31
CA ILE A 188 5.31 16.05 -10.40
C ILE A 188 4.82 15.93 -11.84
N LYS A 189 5.58 15.23 -12.70
CA LYS A 189 5.20 14.89 -14.08
C LYS A 189 3.71 14.49 -14.11
N LYS A 190 2.86 15.26 -14.79
CA LYS A 190 1.38 15.16 -14.88
C LYS A 190 0.80 14.01 -14.02
N PRO A 191 0.26 14.33 -12.83
CA PRO A 191 -0.41 13.34 -11.99
C PRO A 191 -1.46 12.57 -12.78
N ILE A 192 -1.62 11.31 -12.41
CA ILE A 192 -2.76 10.50 -12.83
C ILE A 192 -4.01 11.25 -12.34
N THR A 193 -4.90 11.66 -13.23
CA THR A 193 -6.15 12.34 -12.83
C THR A 193 -6.99 11.42 -11.95
N PRO A 194 -7.91 11.94 -11.11
CA PRO A 194 -8.83 11.08 -10.33
C PRO A 194 -9.52 10.01 -11.18
N ALA A 195 -9.88 10.34 -12.43
CA ALA A 195 -10.44 9.39 -13.39
C ALA A 195 -9.43 8.33 -13.86
N GLN A 196 -8.17 8.70 -14.10
CA GLN A 196 -7.12 7.74 -14.44
C GLN A 196 -6.72 6.87 -13.23
N MET A 197 -6.85 7.38 -12.00
CA MET A 197 -6.66 6.60 -10.77
C MET A 197 -7.79 5.58 -10.63
N GLU A 198 -9.05 6.01 -10.75
CA GLU A 198 -10.22 5.12 -10.76
C GLU A 198 -10.12 4.05 -11.85
N ALA A 199 -9.65 4.42 -13.06
CA ALA A 199 -9.46 3.48 -14.17
C ALA A 199 -8.29 2.49 -13.97
N ARG A 200 -7.22 2.87 -13.27
CA ARG A 200 -6.12 1.96 -12.90
C ARG A 200 -6.51 1.05 -11.74
N ASN A 201 -7.20 1.62 -10.74
CA ASN A 201 -7.73 0.86 -9.61
C ASN A 201 -8.79 -0.16 -10.06
N SER A 202 -9.61 0.15 -11.08
CA SER A 202 -10.69 -0.72 -11.54
C SER A 202 -10.24 -1.95 -12.34
N ASN A 203 -9.03 -1.94 -12.91
CA ASN A 203 -8.50 -3.08 -13.66
C ASN A 203 -7.80 -4.11 -12.76
N ASP A 204 -7.15 -3.68 -11.67
CA ASP A 204 -6.39 -4.55 -10.77
C ASP A 204 -7.11 -4.87 -9.45
N ILE A 205 -8.05 -4.04 -9.01
CA ILE A 205 -8.73 -4.21 -7.72
C ILE A 205 -10.24 -4.22 -7.94
N LYS A 206 -10.86 -5.28 -7.47
CA LYS A 206 -12.25 -5.58 -7.75
C LYS A 206 -12.99 -5.91 -6.45
N ARG A 207 -14.32 -5.98 -6.50
CA ARG A 207 -15.16 -6.29 -5.32
C ARG A 207 -15.50 -7.77 -5.28
N CYS A 208 -15.33 -8.40 -4.12
CA CYS A 208 -15.85 -9.73 -3.87
C CYS A 208 -17.38 -9.72 -3.98
N SER A 209 -17.95 -10.52 -4.88
CA SER A 209 -19.40 -10.62 -5.04
C SER A 209 -20.13 -11.18 -3.82
N PHE A 210 -19.41 -11.84 -2.90
CA PHE A 210 -19.99 -12.42 -1.69
C PHE A 210 -19.94 -11.47 -0.48
N CYS A 211 -18.75 -11.02 -0.08
CA CYS A 211 -18.58 -10.16 1.10
C CYS A 211 -18.47 -8.66 0.78
N GLY A 212 -18.35 -8.28 -0.49
CA GLY A 212 -18.18 -6.89 -0.90
C GLY A 212 -16.78 -6.31 -0.67
N ASN A 213 -15.84 -7.05 -0.06
CA ASN A 213 -14.48 -6.54 0.18
C ASN A 213 -13.65 -6.46 -1.11
N SER A 214 -12.69 -5.54 -1.12
CA SER A 214 -11.73 -5.38 -2.21
C SER A 214 -10.80 -6.60 -2.34
N ILE A 215 -10.56 -7.08 -3.55
CA ILE A 215 -9.71 -8.23 -3.92
C ILE A 215 -8.86 -7.90 -5.15
N LEU A 216 -7.66 -8.48 -5.28
CA LEU A 216 -6.83 -8.32 -6.48
C LEU A 216 -7.41 -9.13 -7.63
N GLY A 217 -7.33 -8.58 -8.82
CA GLY A 217 -7.74 -9.20 -10.08
C GLY A 217 -6.78 -10.27 -10.61
N PHE A 218 -6.04 -10.99 -9.75
CA PHE A 218 -5.14 -12.05 -10.19
C PHE A 218 -5.93 -13.27 -10.66
N SER A 219 -6.09 -13.41 -11.98
CA SER A 219 -6.81 -14.54 -12.56
C SER A 219 -5.93 -15.80 -12.61
N GLU A 220 -6.32 -16.85 -11.88
CA GLU A 220 -6.05 -18.20 -12.39
C GLU A 220 -7.03 -18.46 -13.55
N ASN A 221 -6.49 -18.59 -14.76
CA ASN A 221 -7.26 -19.04 -15.91
C ASN A 221 -7.53 -20.54 -15.76
N LYS A 222 -8.77 -20.91 -15.41
CA LYS A 222 -9.22 -22.31 -15.46
C LYS A 222 -10.26 -22.48 -16.56
N THR A 223 -10.05 -23.48 -17.40
CA THR A 223 -11.07 -23.89 -18.36
C THR A 223 -12.05 -24.83 -17.65
N VAL A 224 -13.29 -24.39 -17.51
CA VAL A 224 -14.39 -25.19 -16.94
C VAL A 224 -15.49 -25.26 -18.00
N TYR A 225 -15.85 -26.48 -18.42
CA TYR A 225 -16.79 -26.74 -19.52
C TYR A 225 -16.43 -26.05 -20.85
N GLY A 226 -15.14 -26.03 -21.20
CA GLY A 226 -14.67 -25.43 -22.45
C GLY A 226 -14.70 -23.90 -22.50
N LYS A 227 -15.13 -23.23 -21.42
CA LYS A 227 -15.05 -21.78 -21.26
C LYS A 227 -13.93 -21.43 -20.29
N LYS A 228 -13.16 -20.38 -20.59
CA LYS A 228 -12.14 -19.84 -19.67
C LYS A 228 -12.85 -19.02 -18.59
N TRP A 229 -12.55 -19.32 -17.34
CA TRP A 229 -13.02 -18.61 -16.17
C TRP A 229 -11.83 -18.08 -15.37
N ASN A 230 -11.96 -16.86 -14.86
CA ASN A 230 -11.00 -16.25 -13.97
C ASN A 230 -11.46 -16.47 -12.54
N PHE A 231 -10.73 -17.28 -11.78
CA PHE A 231 -11.00 -17.49 -10.35
C PHE A 231 -10.07 -16.63 -9.50
N VAL A 232 -10.63 -16.05 -8.44
CA VAL A 232 -9.90 -15.32 -7.40
C VAL A 232 -10.39 -15.81 -6.05
N ASP A 233 -9.45 -16.04 -5.13
CA ASP A 233 -9.74 -16.31 -3.73
C ASP A 233 -9.87 -14.97 -2.98
N CYS A 234 -10.96 -14.78 -2.25
CA CYS A 234 -11.08 -13.61 -1.39
C CYS A 234 -10.46 -13.92 -0.03
N PRO A 235 -9.37 -13.24 0.38
CA PRO A 235 -8.73 -13.49 1.67
C PRO A 235 -9.64 -13.14 2.86
N ALA A 236 -10.67 -12.29 2.65
CA ALA A 236 -11.60 -11.89 3.70
C ALA A 236 -12.71 -12.92 3.98
N CYS A 237 -13.25 -13.61 2.97
CA CYS A 237 -14.29 -14.65 3.16
C CYS A 237 -13.87 -16.08 2.85
N GLY A 238 -12.66 -16.31 2.33
CA GLY A 238 -12.24 -17.63 1.83
C GLY A 238 -13.06 -18.14 0.63
N CYS A 239 -13.91 -17.28 0.08
CA CYS A 239 -14.81 -17.58 -1.01
C CYS A 239 -14.04 -17.54 -2.34
N ARG A 240 -14.26 -18.55 -3.20
CA ARG A 240 -13.65 -18.70 -4.53
C ARG A 240 -14.72 -18.62 -5.60
N GLY A 241 -14.60 -17.69 -6.56
CA GLY A 241 -15.65 -17.50 -7.57
C GLY A 241 -15.17 -16.91 -8.90
N PRO A 242 -15.95 -17.11 -9.98
CA PRO A 242 -15.66 -16.53 -11.29
C PRO A 242 -15.85 -15.02 -11.29
N PHE A 243 -14.91 -14.29 -11.89
CA PHE A 243 -14.98 -12.84 -12.01
C PHE A 243 -16.01 -12.37 -13.05
N GLY A 244 -16.81 -11.34 -12.73
CA GLY A 244 -17.47 -10.49 -13.74
C GLY A 244 -18.98 -10.65 -13.95
N LEU A 245 -19.69 -11.34 -13.06
CA LEU A 245 -21.16 -11.32 -13.04
C LEU A 245 -21.60 -10.68 -11.72
N THR A 246 -22.58 -9.78 -11.78
CA THR A 246 -23.25 -9.30 -10.57
C THR A 246 -23.56 -10.51 -9.69
N ALA A 247 -23.41 -10.41 -8.36
CA ALA A 247 -23.49 -11.56 -7.44
C ALA A 247 -24.67 -12.52 -7.73
N GLN A 248 -25.79 -11.98 -8.24
CA GLN A 248 -26.95 -12.74 -8.70
C GLN A 248 -26.72 -13.52 -10.01
N GLN A 249 -26.13 -12.92 -11.04
CA GLN A 249 -25.88 -13.56 -12.34
C GLN A 249 -24.82 -14.68 -12.27
N GLY A 250 -23.85 -14.57 -11.36
CA GLY A 250 -22.84 -15.61 -11.12
C GLY A 250 -23.42 -16.83 -10.40
N ILE A 251 -24.25 -16.58 -9.38
CA ILE A 251 -25.02 -17.62 -8.68
C ILE A 251 -26.05 -18.27 -9.62
N ASP A 252 -26.73 -17.49 -10.46
CA ASP A 252 -27.70 -18.01 -11.43
C ASP A 252 -27.03 -18.82 -12.54
N SER A 253 -25.84 -18.43 -13.01
CA SER A 253 -25.06 -19.19 -13.99
C SER A 253 -24.51 -20.49 -13.39
N TRP A 254 -24.09 -20.47 -12.12
CA TRP A 254 -23.61 -21.65 -11.41
C TRP A 254 -24.77 -22.63 -11.09
N ASN A 255 -25.89 -22.13 -10.58
CA ASN A 255 -27.12 -22.89 -10.32
C ASN A 255 -27.84 -23.35 -11.60
N SER A 256 -27.64 -22.68 -12.73
CA SER A 256 -28.12 -23.11 -14.04
C SER A 256 -27.24 -24.21 -14.64
N ALA A 257 -25.94 -24.26 -14.31
CA ALA A 257 -25.05 -25.33 -14.73
C ALA A 257 -25.30 -26.63 -13.93
N GLU A 258 -25.58 -26.53 -12.63
CA GLU A 258 -25.93 -27.70 -11.79
C GLU A 258 -27.29 -28.32 -12.12
N ARG A 259 -28.28 -27.54 -12.57
CA ARG A 259 -29.63 -28.06 -12.90
C ARG A 259 -29.72 -28.82 -14.23
N ASN A 260 -28.73 -28.71 -15.09
CA ASN A 260 -28.67 -29.46 -16.35
C ASN A 260 -27.92 -30.81 -16.22
N PHE A 261 -27.53 -31.19 -14.99
CA PHE A 261 -26.80 -32.44 -14.70
C PHE A 261 -27.44 -33.28 -13.58
N LYS A 262 -28.75 -33.16 -13.38
CA LYS A 262 -29.58 -34.18 -12.72
C LYS A 262 -30.70 -34.63 -13.63
#